data_AF-A0AAQ3N6U6-F1
#
_entry.id   AF-A0AAQ3N6U6-F1
#
_cell.length_a   1.000
_cell.length_b   1.000
_cell.length_c   1.000
_cell.angle_alpha   90.00
_cell.angle_beta   90.00
_cell.angle_gamma   90.00
#
_symmetry.space_group_name_H-M   'P 1'
#
loop_
_entity.id
_entity.type
_entity.pdbx_description
1 polymer ?
#
loop_
_entity_poly.entity_id
_entity_poly.type
_entity_poly.pdbx_seq_one_letter_code
_entity_poly.pdbx_strand_id
1 'polypeptide(L)'
;MAMASDKQANEENELLLSLPKERGVNNFQKHFHAKDSDVFVASFPKSGTTWLKALTFVIVNHQRFSSFDHHPLLSSNPHELVSFPEFILSHDLDDQILSLSNMTEPRLLATHLPFSSLPKTITESNCKIIYICRNPFDTFVSAWEFFTKKSSVSSPALTFEEAFEKYCNGIMGFGPWWSHMLGYWNESITRPNKVLFLKYEDLKEDAVFHVKRMVEFLDTPITQGEDSTAVIENIINLCRFEKMKDLEVNKSGEIDNIAEKKNFFRKASYHYHKKASYHYTNLLDFTKNQSMEEKEVSEENKRSHDCKELIVSLPREKGWITPYLHLFQGFWYSSSEIQAINTFQNHFQAKDNDIVVASVPKSGTTWLKALTFAIVKRQHFPISENHPLLVFNPHELVPPFEFVIYDETNWQVHELPKMPEPRLFGTHVPFSSLAKSIKETNTKIIYICRNLFDTFISTWVFVNRIMPEFLPALPLEEAFERYCKGIIGFGPSWNHILGYWRESIARPDKVLFLKYEDLKDDVVFNVKKIAEFLGYPFTKEEESNGVIENIIKLCSFENMKELMVNKCGTMGKGRIVENKYFFRKAEIGDWVNYFSPSMVEKLSKIIEEKFSGSDLSFRLCDLNNST
;
A
#
# COMPACT_ATOMS: atom_id res chain seq x y z
N MET A 1 40.30 41.91 24.18
CA MET A 1 40.40 40.97 23.05
C MET A 1 39.11 40.12 22.92
N ALA A 2 37.94 40.77 23.01
CA ALA A 2 36.63 40.11 22.99
C ALA A 2 35.54 40.99 22.32
N MET A 3 35.93 41.89 21.41
CA MET A 3 35.00 42.74 20.64
C MET A 3 35.34 42.75 19.13
N ALA A 4 36.20 41.84 18.68
CA ALA A 4 36.57 41.71 17.26
C ALA A 4 36.05 40.43 16.61
N SER A 5 35.48 39.48 17.36
CA SER A 5 34.90 38.24 16.82
C SER A 5 33.43 38.36 16.42
N ASP A 6 32.68 39.30 17.00
CA ASP A 6 31.24 39.46 16.71
C ASP A 6 30.95 40.34 15.50
N LYS A 7 31.91 41.14 15.01
CA LYS A 7 31.76 41.86 13.74
C LYS A 7 32.02 40.97 12.53
N GLN A 8 32.94 40.00 12.66
CA GLN A 8 33.26 39.09 11.56
C GLN A 8 32.19 38.00 11.38
N ALA A 9 31.50 37.61 12.47
CA ALA A 9 30.34 36.71 12.40
C ALA A 9 29.05 37.39 11.86
N ASN A 10 28.96 38.73 11.92
CA ASN A 10 27.85 39.47 11.33
C ASN A 10 28.07 39.83 9.85
N GLU A 11 29.33 39.99 9.42
CA GLU A 11 29.65 40.21 8.00
C GLU A 11 29.61 38.90 7.17
N GLU A 12 29.87 37.73 7.78
CA GLU A 12 29.67 36.42 7.11
C GLU A 12 28.19 35.99 7.04
N ASN A 13 27.33 36.49 7.94
CA ASN A 13 25.88 36.30 7.86
C ASN A 13 25.20 37.25 6.88
N GLU A 14 25.83 38.37 6.50
CA GLU A 14 25.35 39.27 5.46
C GLU A 14 25.78 38.86 4.03
N LEU A 15 26.72 37.90 3.90
CA LEU A 15 27.22 37.42 2.61
C LEU A 15 26.62 36.08 2.14
N LEU A 16 25.66 35.51 2.88
CA LEU A 16 24.84 34.36 2.48
C LEU A 16 23.39 34.75 2.15
N LEU A 17 23.24 35.95 1.60
CA LEU A 17 22.08 36.36 0.85
C LEU A 17 22.03 35.55 -0.47
N SER A 18 21.31 34.42 -0.46
CA SER A 18 20.96 33.66 -1.67
C SER A 18 19.44 33.74 -1.96
N LEU A 19 18.97 34.51 -2.95
CA LEU A 19 18.62 35.94 -2.83
C LEU A 19 17.27 36.29 -3.53
N PRO A 20 16.61 35.42 -4.34
CA PRO A 20 15.24 35.72 -4.85
C PRO A 20 14.07 34.85 -4.32
N LYS A 21 14.27 33.54 -4.07
CA LYS A 21 13.15 32.61 -3.80
C LYS A 21 12.57 32.75 -2.41
N GLU A 22 13.39 32.92 -1.38
CA GLU A 22 12.91 33.12 -0.01
C GLU A 22 12.17 34.45 0.15
N ARG A 23 12.64 35.49 -0.55
CA ARG A 23 11.96 36.80 -0.61
C ARG A 23 10.57 36.69 -1.22
N GLY A 24 10.45 35.99 -2.35
CA GLY A 24 9.17 35.75 -3.01
C GLY A 24 8.19 34.94 -2.16
N VAL A 25 8.66 33.89 -1.48
CA VAL A 25 7.84 33.12 -0.52
C VAL A 25 7.35 33.99 0.63
N ASN A 26 8.24 34.75 1.27
CA ASN A 26 7.87 35.65 2.35
C ASN A 26 6.86 36.72 1.89
N ASN A 27 7.08 37.29 0.70
CA ASN A 27 6.18 38.29 0.16
C ASN A 27 4.81 37.71 -0.18
N PHE A 28 4.77 36.50 -0.76
CA PHE A 28 3.54 35.78 -1.00
C PHE A 28 2.77 35.51 0.30
N GLN A 29 3.44 35.03 1.35
CA GLN A 29 2.81 34.78 2.64
C GLN A 29 2.26 36.04 3.31
N LYS A 30 2.96 37.18 3.19
CA LYS A 30 2.63 38.42 3.92
C LYS A 30 1.66 39.34 3.17
N HIS A 31 1.75 39.39 1.84
CA HIS A 31 1.10 40.44 1.05
C HIS A 31 0.07 39.90 0.05
N PHE A 32 -0.02 38.59 -0.15
CA PHE A 32 -1.05 38.03 -1.02
C PHE A 32 -2.39 37.91 -0.30
N HIS A 33 -3.42 38.48 -0.92
CA HIS A 33 -4.79 38.39 -0.47
C HIS A 33 -5.59 37.46 -1.39
N ALA A 34 -5.92 36.28 -0.88
CA ALA A 34 -6.79 35.33 -1.57
C ALA A 34 -8.23 35.84 -1.60
N LYS A 35 -8.91 35.57 -2.71
CA LYS A 35 -10.35 35.75 -2.90
C LYS A 35 -11.02 34.38 -2.86
N ASP A 36 -12.29 34.35 -2.47
CA ASP A 36 -13.07 33.11 -2.41
C ASP A 36 -13.21 32.42 -3.77
N SER A 37 -13.18 33.20 -4.86
CA SER A 37 -13.21 32.70 -6.23
C SER A 37 -11.87 32.12 -6.71
N ASP A 38 -10.77 32.30 -5.99
CA ASP A 38 -9.46 31.86 -6.49
C ASP A 38 -9.36 30.33 -6.61
N VAL A 39 -8.58 29.89 -7.59
CA VAL A 39 -8.23 28.48 -7.81
C VAL A 39 -6.72 28.33 -7.79
N PHE A 40 -6.22 27.39 -6.99
CA PHE A 40 -4.81 27.09 -6.86
C PHE A 40 -4.47 25.70 -7.38
N VAL A 41 -3.46 25.61 -8.23
CA VAL A 41 -2.80 24.37 -8.63
C VAL A 41 -1.59 24.16 -7.73
N ALA A 42 -1.68 23.22 -6.81
CA ALA A 42 -0.61 22.89 -5.87
C ALA A 42 0.10 21.59 -6.27
N SER A 43 1.42 21.55 -6.09
CA SER A 43 2.17 20.31 -6.30
C SER A 43 3.55 20.42 -5.67
N PHE A 44 4.09 19.31 -5.19
CA PHE A 44 5.53 19.25 -4.97
C PHE A 44 6.26 19.38 -6.33
N PRO A 45 7.38 20.12 -6.44
CA PRO A 45 8.08 20.31 -7.70
C PRO A 45 8.28 19.01 -8.46
N LYS A 46 7.97 19.03 -9.77
CA LYS A 46 8.18 17.91 -10.70
C LYS A 46 7.22 16.72 -10.57
N SER A 47 6.16 16.85 -9.78
CA SER A 47 5.10 15.83 -9.64
C SER A 47 3.99 15.88 -10.70
N GLY A 48 4.24 16.48 -11.88
CA GLY A 48 3.23 16.63 -12.94
C GLY A 48 2.57 18.02 -13.03
N THR A 49 3.16 19.03 -12.39
CA THR A 49 2.65 20.41 -12.30
C THR A 49 2.24 21.01 -13.64
N THR A 50 3.07 20.87 -14.68
CA THR A 50 2.77 21.42 -16.03
C THR A 50 1.45 20.86 -16.58
N TRP A 51 1.20 19.57 -16.38
CA TRP A 51 0.00 18.91 -16.89
C TRP A 51 -1.25 19.34 -16.12
N LEU A 52 -1.16 19.40 -14.79
CA LEU A 52 -2.27 19.88 -13.98
C LEU A 52 -2.61 21.36 -14.26
N LYS A 53 -1.61 22.21 -14.48
CA LYS A 53 -1.80 23.62 -14.87
C LYS A 53 -2.55 23.74 -16.20
N ALA A 54 -2.15 22.95 -17.20
CA ALA A 54 -2.83 22.93 -18.49
C ALA A 54 -4.31 22.51 -18.35
N LEU A 55 -4.58 21.37 -17.71
CA LEU A 55 -5.94 20.87 -17.51
C LEU A 55 -6.81 21.87 -16.76
N THR A 56 -6.31 22.40 -15.64
CA THR A 56 -7.06 23.35 -14.81
C THR A 56 -7.31 24.66 -15.57
N PHE A 57 -6.35 25.13 -16.36
CA PHE A 57 -6.51 26.34 -17.17
C PHE A 57 -7.63 26.21 -18.21
N VAL A 58 -7.67 25.09 -18.94
CA VAL A 58 -8.75 24.85 -19.91
C VAL A 58 -10.10 24.75 -19.22
N ILE A 59 -10.19 24.03 -18.10
CA ILE A 59 -11.45 23.85 -17.36
C ILE A 59 -11.98 25.20 -16.85
N VAL A 60 -11.13 25.98 -16.17
CA VAL A 60 -11.51 27.27 -15.57
C VAL A 60 -11.87 28.30 -16.65
N ASN A 61 -11.20 28.29 -17.80
CA ASN A 61 -11.43 29.27 -18.87
C ASN A 61 -12.27 28.72 -20.04
N HIS A 62 -12.94 27.57 -19.88
CA HIS A 62 -13.65 26.90 -20.97
C HIS A 62 -14.68 27.81 -21.67
N GLN A 63 -15.41 28.63 -20.91
CA GLN A 63 -16.38 29.58 -21.49
C GLN A 63 -15.72 30.74 -22.24
N ARG A 64 -14.49 31.11 -21.89
CA ARG A 64 -13.74 32.20 -22.55
C ARG A 64 -13.09 31.73 -23.84
N PHE A 65 -12.64 30.48 -23.86
CA PHE A 65 -11.95 29.88 -25.00
C PHE A 65 -12.70 28.62 -25.46
N SER A 66 -13.90 28.81 -26.00
CA SER A 66 -14.76 27.73 -26.47
C SER A 66 -14.23 27.02 -27.72
N SER A 67 -13.36 27.67 -28.50
CA SER A 67 -12.67 27.06 -29.64
C SER A 67 -11.33 26.45 -29.21
N PHE A 68 -11.16 25.16 -29.47
CA PHE A 68 -9.92 24.43 -29.22
C PHE A 68 -8.82 24.71 -30.27
N ASP A 69 -9.18 25.29 -31.43
CA ASP A 69 -8.26 25.52 -32.55
C ASP A 69 -7.37 26.76 -32.36
N HIS A 70 -7.80 27.70 -31.53
CA HIS A 70 -7.09 28.96 -31.23
C HIS A 70 -6.83 29.11 -29.73
N HIS A 71 -6.80 28.00 -29.00
CA HIS A 71 -6.70 28.02 -27.56
C HIS A 71 -5.33 28.55 -27.09
N PRO A 72 -5.24 29.36 -26.01
CA PRO A 72 -3.97 29.95 -25.54
C PRO A 72 -2.83 28.96 -25.30
N LEU A 73 -3.15 27.71 -24.92
CA LEU A 73 -2.15 26.63 -24.77
C LEU A 73 -1.40 26.28 -26.06
N LEU A 74 -1.90 26.64 -27.24
CA LEU A 74 -1.23 26.45 -28.52
C LEU A 74 -0.14 27.50 -28.78
N SER A 75 -0.25 28.66 -28.14
CA SER A 75 0.63 29.82 -28.33
C SER A 75 1.35 30.28 -27.05
N SER A 76 1.09 29.65 -25.90
CA SER A 76 1.72 29.98 -24.60
C SER A 76 1.95 28.72 -23.75
N ASN A 77 3.02 28.71 -22.96
CA ASN A 77 3.33 27.60 -22.07
C ASN A 77 2.39 27.60 -20.84
N PRO A 78 2.01 26.43 -20.28
CA PRO A 78 1.20 26.37 -19.07
C PRO A 78 1.75 27.15 -17.86
N HIS A 79 3.07 27.33 -17.75
CA HIS A 79 3.66 28.12 -16.68
C HIS A 79 3.57 29.64 -16.89
N GLU A 80 3.36 30.10 -18.13
CA GLU A 80 3.11 31.51 -18.45
C GLU A 80 1.62 31.86 -18.26
N LEU A 81 0.73 30.88 -18.43
CA LEU A 81 -0.72 31.06 -18.29
C LEU A 81 -1.22 30.94 -16.84
N VAL A 82 -0.48 30.22 -16.00
CA VAL A 82 -0.80 30.02 -14.59
C VAL A 82 0.47 30.28 -13.81
N SER A 83 0.61 31.45 -13.19
CA SER A 83 1.90 31.83 -12.61
C SER A 83 2.05 31.38 -11.15
N PHE A 84 3.29 31.36 -10.66
CA PHE A 84 3.61 31.08 -9.25
C PHE A 84 3.84 32.40 -8.50
N PRO A 85 2.93 32.82 -7.61
CA PRO A 85 3.11 34.05 -6.84
C PRO A 85 4.42 34.08 -6.06
N GLU A 86 4.88 32.95 -5.52
CA GLU A 86 6.15 32.86 -4.78
C GLU A 86 7.39 33.07 -5.64
N PHE A 87 7.27 32.98 -6.98
CA PHE A 87 8.36 33.32 -7.90
C PHE A 87 8.21 34.72 -8.47
N ILE A 88 6.98 35.14 -8.77
CA ILE A 88 6.70 36.50 -9.26
C ILE A 88 7.14 37.51 -8.20
N LEU A 89 6.61 37.40 -6.98
CA LEU A 89 6.78 38.34 -5.84
C LEU A 89 8.20 38.44 -5.28
N SER A 90 9.19 37.94 -6.00
CA SER A 90 10.61 38.01 -5.67
C SER A 90 11.24 39.39 -5.92
N HIS A 91 10.62 40.23 -6.75
CA HIS A 91 11.08 41.58 -7.11
C HIS A 91 9.88 42.54 -7.23
N ASP A 92 10.09 43.86 -7.12
CA ASP A 92 9.07 44.90 -7.36
C ASP A 92 7.63 44.61 -6.86
N LEU A 93 7.45 44.65 -5.53
CA LEU A 93 6.27 44.10 -4.84
C LEU A 93 4.95 44.80 -5.24
N ASP A 94 4.96 46.11 -5.37
CA ASP A 94 3.72 46.90 -5.53
C ASP A 94 3.10 46.69 -6.93
N ASP A 95 3.91 46.74 -7.98
CA ASP A 95 3.46 46.52 -9.36
C ASP A 95 2.96 45.09 -9.58
N GLN A 96 3.58 44.12 -8.93
CA GLN A 96 3.19 42.72 -9.07
C GLN A 96 1.95 42.34 -8.27
N ILE A 97 1.76 42.90 -7.07
CA ILE A 97 0.50 42.79 -6.34
C ILE A 97 -0.63 43.43 -7.14
N LEU A 98 -0.38 44.58 -7.76
CA LEU A 98 -1.35 45.23 -8.63
C LEU A 98 -1.69 44.34 -9.85
N SER A 99 -0.70 43.72 -10.48
CA SER A 99 -0.89 42.76 -11.59
C SER A 99 -1.76 41.57 -11.17
N LEU A 100 -1.47 40.94 -10.03
CA LEU A 100 -2.26 39.83 -9.49
C LEU A 100 -3.69 40.25 -9.10
N SER A 101 -3.89 41.51 -8.75
CA SER A 101 -5.20 42.07 -8.38
C SER A 101 -6.07 42.36 -9.61
N ASN A 102 -5.44 42.67 -10.74
CA ASN A 102 -6.08 42.96 -12.04
C ASN A 102 -6.39 41.71 -12.88
N MET A 103 -5.98 40.51 -12.43
CA MET A 103 -6.33 39.25 -13.10
C MET A 103 -7.85 39.04 -13.13
N THR A 104 -8.35 38.46 -14.24
CA THR A 104 -9.77 38.18 -14.40
C THR A 104 -10.21 37.01 -13.51
N GLU A 105 -11.33 37.18 -12.79
CA GLU A 105 -11.88 36.17 -11.87
C GLU A 105 -12.55 34.99 -12.60
N PRO A 106 -12.48 33.75 -12.09
CA PRO A 106 -11.66 33.33 -10.95
C PRO A 106 -10.17 33.36 -11.31
N ARG A 107 -9.32 33.86 -10.40
CA ARG A 107 -7.86 33.85 -10.64
C ARG A 107 -7.35 32.42 -10.52
N LEU A 108 -6.61 31.97 -11.53
CA LEU A 108 -5.94 30.67 -11.54
C LEU A 108 -4.44 30.86 -11.29
N LEU A 109 -3.96 30.36 -10.17
CA LEU A 109 -2.57 30.48 -9.72
C LEU A 109 -2.00 29.10 -9.41
N ALA A 110 -0.67 28.98 -9.34
CA ALA A 110 0.00 27.76 -8.91
C ALA A 110 0.89 28.00 -7.70
N THR A 111 1.15 26.94 -6.92
CA THR A 111 2.12 26.99 -5.81
C THR A 111 2.87 25.68 -5.63
N HIS A 112 4.11 25.79 -5.17
CA HIS A 112 4.96 24.72 -4.69
C HIS A 112 5.12 24.73 -3.17
N LEU A 113 4.47 25.65 -2.44
CA LEU A 113 4.56 25.67 -0.98
C LEU A 113 3.88 24.45 -0.36
N PRO A 114 4.42 23.89 0.74
CA PRO A 114 3.68 22.92 1.54
C PRO A 114 2.45 23.59 2.15
N PHE A 115 1.39 22.81 2.40
CA PHE A 115 0.11 23.35 2.86
C PHE A 115 0.24 24.24 4.10
N SER A 116 1.06 23.82 5.08
CA SER A 116 1.34 24.55 6.32
C SER A 116 2.01 25.90 6.13
N SER A 117 2.58 26.15 4.94
CA SER A 117 3.27 27.39 4.60
C SER A 117 2.47 28.26 3.65
N LEU A 118 1.24 27.89 3.29
CA LEU A 118 0.37 28.76 2.49
C LEU A 118 0.01 30.04 3.26
N PRO A 119 -0.18 31.18 2.57
CA PRO A 119 -0.78 32.38 3.15
C PRO A 119 -2.06 32.05 3.93
N LYS A 120 -2.22 32.65 5.12
CA LYS A 120 -3.44 32.43 5.94
C LYS A 120 -4.72 32.77 5.18
N THR A 121 -4.66 33.82 4.36
CA THR A 121 -5.77 34.25 3.48
C THR A 121 -6.22 33.12 2.55
N ILE A 122 -5.31 32.28 2.03
CA ILE A 122 -5.65 31.07 1.25
C ILE A 122 -6.26 30.01 2.16
N THR A 123 -5.70 29.76 3.35
CA THR A 123 -6.21 28.70 4.24
C THR A 123 -7.56 29.02 4.88
N GLU A 124 -7.92 30.30 5.00
CA GLU A 124 -9.15 30.80 5.65
C GLU A 124 -10.27 31.14 4.65
N SER A 125 -9.96 31.45 3.39
CA SER A 125 -10.97 31.76 2.35
C SER A 125 -11.71 30.52 1.82
N ASN A 126 -12.66 30.71 0.91
CA ASN A 126 -13.33 29.62 0.19
C ASN A 126 -12.63 29.22 -1.13
N CYS A 127 -11.40 29.71 -1.37
CA CYS A 127 -10.66 29.36 -2.59
C CYS A 127 -10.46 27.85 -2.71
N LYS A 128 -10.42 27.35 -3.94
CA LYS A 128 -10.26 25.91 -4.22
C LYS A 128 -8.82 25.57 -4.57
N ILE A 129 -8.35 24.43 -4.11
CA ILE A 129 -6.99 23.94 -4.33
C ILE A 129 -7.06 22.56 -4.98
N ILE A 130 -6.41 22.38 -6.13
CA ILE A 130 -6.20 21.07 -6.74
C ILE A 130 -4.74 20.69 -6.57
N TYR A 131 -4.49 19.59 -5.86
CA TYR A 131 -3.17 19.06 -5.58
C TYR A 131 -2.87 17.82 -6.43
N ILE A 132 -1.68 17.74 -7.04
CA ILE A 132 -1.20 16.51 -7.69
C ILE A 132 0.02 15.90 -6.99
N CYS A 133 -0.13 14.65 -6.59
CA CYS A 133 0.93 13.78 -6.10
C CYS A 133 1.45 12.89 -7.23
N ARG A 134 2.72 12.47 -7.18
CA ARG A 134 3.32 11.52 -8.12
C ARG A 134 4.26 10.59 -7.38
N ASN A 135 4.52 9.39 -7.88
CA ASN A 135 5.50 8.48 -7.31
C ASN A 135 6.83 9.21 -6.95
N PRO A 136 7.34 9.06 -5.72
CA PRO A 136 8.47 9.84 -5.19
C PRO A 136 9.79 9.57 -5.94
N PHE A 137 10.02 8.36 -6.45
CA PHE A 137 11.20 8.06 -7.26
C PHE A 137 11.15 8.78 -8.61
N ASP A 138 9.98 8.78 -9.25
CA ASP A 138 9.73 9.49 -10.49
C ASP A 138 9.86 11.01 -10.31
N THR A 139 9.36 11.54 -9.21
CA THR A 139 9.50 12.95 -8.83
C THR A 139 10.97 13.31 -8.64
N PHE A 140 11.74 12.48 -7.92
CA PHE A 140 13.17 12.68 -7.73
C PHE A 140 13.94 12.67 -9.06
N VAL A 141 13.80 11.64 -9.89
CA VAL A 141 14.51 11.54 -11.18
C VAL A 141 14.19 12.74 -12.07
N SER A 142 12.91 13.14 -12.10
CA SER A 142 12.45 14.31 -12.86
C SER A 142 13.09 15.62 -12.36
N ALA A 143 13.23 15.77 -11.04
CA ALA A 143 13.90 16.89 -10.38
C ALA A 143 15.41 16.90 -10.63
N TRP A 144 16.08 15.78 -10.40
CA TRP A 144 17.50 15.61 -10.67
C TRP A 144 17.87 16.03 -12.10
N GLU A 145 17.20 15.47 -13.10
CA GLU A 145 17.45 15.82 -14.50
C GLU A 145 17.10 17.29 -14.82
N PHE A 146 16.12 17.87 -14.13
CA PHE A 146 15.79 19.28 -14.31
C PHE A 146 16.90 20.19 -13.79
N PHE A 147 17.41 19.92 -12.59
CA PHE A 147 18.41 20.75 -11.94
C PHE A 147 19.81 20.55 -12.52
N THR A 148 20.17 19.33 -12.92
CA THR A 148 21.45 19.03 -13.60
C THR A 148 21.57 19.67 -14.98
N LYS A 149 20.47 19.78 -15.73
CA LYS A 149 20.47 20.53 -16.99
C LYS A 149 20.55 22.05 -16.79
N LYS A 150 20.28 22.53 -15.57
CA LYS A 150 20.27 23.94 -15.20
C LYS A 150 21.60 24.41 -14.59
N SER A 151 22.40 23.52 -14.00
CA SER A 151 23.69 23.88 -13.41
C SER A 151 24.68 24.34 -14.47
N SER A 152 24.91 25.66 -14.54
CA SER A 152 26.06 26.27 -15.19
C SER A 152 27.31 26.13 -14.31
N VAL A 153 28.47 26.31 -14.94
CA VAL A 153 29.84 25.87 -14.61
C VAL A 153 30.40 26.27 -13.21
N SER A 154 29.64 26.90 -12.32
CA SER A 154 30.18 27.57 -11.10
C SER A 154 29.88 26.90 -9.75
N SER A 155 29.31 25.69 -9.71
CA SER A 155 29.20 24.91 -8.46
C SER A 155 29.56 23.45 -8.71
N PRO A 156 30.24 22.76 -7.78
CA PRO A 156 30.52 21.34 -7.94
C PRO A 156 29.18 20.61 -8.12
N ALA A 157 29.01 19.97 -9.27
CA ALA A 157 27.80 19.22 -9.57
C ALA A 157 27.67 18.11 -8.51
N LEU A 158 26.57 18.12 -7.75
CA LEU A 158 26.20 16.97 -6.94
C LEU A 158 26.21 15.74 -7.83
N THR A 159 26.58 14.60 -7.27
CA THR A 159 26.36 13.29 -7.89
C THR A 159 24.89 12.89 -7.78
N PHE A 160 24.45 11.91 -8.58
CA PHE A 160 23.08 11.43 -8.54
C PHE A 160 22.75 10.90 -7.13
N GLU A 161 23.72 10.24 -6.53
CA GLU A 161 23.69 9.64 -5.21
C GLU A 161 23.55 10.70 -4.11
N GLU A 162 24.39 11.74 -4.11
CA GLU A 162 24.30 12.83 -3.13
C GLU A 162 22.98 13.59 -3.25
N ALA A 163 22.48 13.79 -4.46
CA ALA A 163 21.18 14.41 -4.67
C ALA A 163 20.03 13.51 -4.20
N PHE A 164 20.13 12.19 -4.40
CA PHE A 164 19.13 11.24 -3.92
C PHE A 164 19.10 11.19 -2.39
N GLU A 165 20.27 11.15 -1.75
CA GLU A 165 20.40 11.18 -0.30
C GLU A 165 19.82 12.48 0.28
N LYS A 166 20.15 13.63 -0.31
CA LYS A 166 19.52 14.91 0.05
C LYS A 166 18.00 14.87 -0.10
N TYR A 167 17.48 14.30 -1.19
CA TYR A 167 16.03 14.14 -1.39
C TYR A 167 15.38 13.26 -0.32
N CYS A 168 15.98 12.11 0.00
CA CYS A 168 15.52 11.20 1.05
C CYS A 168 15.51 11.86 2.43
N ASN A 169 16.53 12.68 2.73
CA ASN A 169 16.65 13.47 3.95
C ASN A 169 15.74 14.72 3.95
N GLY A 170 14.92 14.91 2.92
CA GLY A 170 14.00 16.04 2.79
C GLY A 170 14.67 17.37 2.42
N ILE A 171 15.97 17.36 2.11
CA ILE A 171 16.79 18.51 1.74
C ILE A 171 16.61 18.80 0.24
N MET A 172 15.43 19.28 -0.12
CA MET A 172 15.12 19.79 -1.45
C MET A 172 14.20 21.01 -1.35
N GLY A 173 14.23 21.89 -2.35
CA GLY A 173 13.35 23.07 -2.37
C GLY A 173 11.88 22.66 -2.17
N PHE A 174 11.23 23.32 -1.20
CA PHE A 174 9.85 23.03 -0.76
C PHE A 174 9.62 21.65 -0.11
N GLY A 175 10.70 20.92 0.19
CA GLY A 175 10.66 19.66 0.94
C GLY A 175 10.52 19.85 2.45
N PRO A 176 10.39 18.75 3.21
CA PRO A 176 10.47 17.34 2.75
C PRO A 176 9.27 16.88 1.91
N TRP A 177 9.50 16.01 0.91
CA TRP A 177 8.45 15.50 0.02
C TRP A 177 7.27 14.85 0.78
N TRP A 178 7.58 14.03 1.80
CA TRP A 178 6.56 13.30 2.57
C TRP A 178 5.62 14.25 3.30
N SER A 179 6.16 15.20 4.06
CA SER A 179 5.36 16.20 4.80
C SER A 179 4.58 17.11 3.86
N HIS A 180 5.16 17.45 2.70
CA HIS A 180 4.47 18.23 1.68
C HIS A 180 3.21 17.52 1.17
N MET A 181 3.35 16.26 0.73
CA MET A 181 2.22 15.47 0.24
C MET A 181 1.17 15.20 1.33
N LEU A 182 1.61 14.80 2.54
CA LEU A 182 0.71 14.48 3.65
C LEU A 182 -0.11 15.69 4.09
N GLY A 183 0.44 16.90 4.05
CA GLY A 183 -0.30 18.13 4.37
C GLY A 183 -1.53 18.31 3.48
N TYR A 184 -1.36 18.22 2.16
CA TYR A 184 -2.47 18.32 1.21
C TYR A 184 -3.42 17.12 1.26
N TRP A 185 -2.89 15.91 1.49
CA TRP A 185 -3.71 14.71 1.64
C TRP A 185 -4.67 14.83 2.83
N ASN A 186 -4.14 15.19 4.00
CA ASN A 186 -4.95 15.36 5.21
C ASN A 186 -6.03 16.42 5.01
N GLU A 187 -5.68 17.54 4.36
CA GLU A 187 -6.64 18.62 4.09
C GLU A 187 -7.71 18.26 3.07
N SER A 188 -7.41 17.40 2.10
CA SER A 188 -8.42 16.87 1.19
C SER A 188 -9.45 15.98 1.87
N ILE A 189 -9.06 15.33 2.99
CA ILE A 189 -9.97 14.52 3.80
C ILE A 189 -10.81 15.41 4.72
N THR A 190 -10.19 16.40 5.37
CA THR A 190 -10.88 17.27 6.33
C THR A 190 -11.77 18.31 5.67
N ARG A 191 -11.35 18.84 4.51
CA ARG A 191 -12.05 19.89 3.76
C ARG A 191 -12.13 19.53 2.26
N PRO A 192 -12.92 18.50 1.90
CA PRO A 192 -13.00 18.00 0.52
C PRO A 192 -13.57 19.03 -0.47
N ASN A 193 -14.32 20.04 -0.02
CA ASN A 193 -14.79 21.15 -0.85
C ASN A 193 -13.71 22.21 -1.12
N LYS A 194 -12.58 22.16 -0.39
CA LYS A 194 -11.47 23.11 -0.48
C LYS A 194 -10.25 22.51 -1.16
N VAL A 195 -9.93 21.24 -0.91
CA VAL A 195 -8.75 20.57 -1.49
C VAL A 195 -9.16 19.31 -2.23
N LEU A 196 -8.93 19.28 -3.54
CA LEU A 196 -9.00 18.07 -4.36
C LEU A 196 -7.61 17.46 -4.50
N PHE A 197 -7.43 16.25 -3.99
CA PHE A 197 -6.18 15.50 -4.14
C PHE A 197 -6.25 14.52 -5.30
N LEU A 198 -5.28 14.61 -6.21
CA LEU A 198 -5.12 13.74 -7.38
C LEU A 198 -3.77 13.02 -7.31
N LYS A 199 -3.72 11.80 -7.83
CA LYS A 199 -2.46 11.11 -8.12
C LYS A 199 -2.20 11.17 -9.63
N TYR A 200 -0.96 11.44 -9.99
CA TYR A 200 -0.50 11.55 -11.37
C TYR A 200 -0.71 10.23 -12.12
N GLU A 201 -0.46 9.11 -11.46
CA GLU A 201 -0.64 7.77 -12.00
C GLU A 201 -2.11 7.50 -12.31
N ASP A 202 -3.02 7.77 -11.36
CA ASP A 202 -4.46 7.60 -11.56
C ASP A 202 -5.00 8.53 -12.67
N LEU A 203 -4.56 9.81 -12.68
CA LEU A 203 -4.92 10.77 -13.74
C LEU A 203 -4.42 10.33 -15.12
N LYS A 204 -3.29 9.61 -15.19
CA LYS A 204 -2.75 9.03 -16.42
C LYS A 204 -3.49 7.78 -16.86
N GLU A 205 -3.92 6.96 -15.92
CA GLU A 205 -4.66 5.72 -16.18
C GLU A 205 -6.09 6.01 -16.65
N ASP A 206 -6.79 6.94 -16.00
CA ASP A 206 -8.16 7.34 -16.35
C ASP A 206 -8.36 8.87 -16.32
N ALA A 207 -7.86 9.53 -17.37
CA ALA A 207 -7.99 10.97 -17.50
C ALA A 207 -9.44 11.46 -17.54
N VAL A 208 -10.37 10.67 -18.12
CA VAL A 208 -11.78 11.07 -18.25
C VAL A 208 -12.43 11.17 -16.88
N PHE A 209 -12.26 10.15 -16.05
CA PHE A 209 -12.79 10.15 -14.68
C PHE A 209 -12.21 11.28 -13.84
N HIS A 210 -10.90 11.48 -13.86
CA HIS A 210 -10.27 12.49 -13.02
C HIS A 210 -10.52 13.92 -13.49
N VAL A 211 -10.64 14.16 -14.80
CA VAL A 211 -11.05 15.48 -15.32
C VAL A 211 -12.51 15.78 -14.98
N LYS A 212 -13.42 14.79 -15.00
CA LYS A 212 -14.79 14.95 -14.50
C LYS A 212 -14.80 15.40 -13.04
N ARG A 213 -14.02 14.74 -12.19
CA ARG A 213 -13.86 15.13 -10.77
C ARG A 213 -13.33 16.55 -10.60
N MET A 214 -12.39 16.99 -11.45
CA MET A 214 -11.91 18.39 -11.41
C MET A 214 -13.01 19.37 -11.81
N VAL A 215 -13.75 19.06 -12.87
CA VAL A 215 -14.87 19.87 -13.39
C VAL A 215 -15.96 20.04 -12.33
N GLU A 216 -16.34 18.95 -11.67
CA GLU A 216 -17.29 18.94 -10.55
C GLU A 216 -16.75 19.72 -9.35
N PHE A 217 -15.51 19.43 -8.92
CA PHE A 217 -14.89 20.12 -7.79
C PHE A 217 -14.79 21.62 -7.99
N LEU A 218 -14.58 22.10 -9.22
CA LEU A 218 -14.48 23.52 -9.54
C LEU A 218 -15.85 24.21 -9.74
N ASP A 219 -16.97 23.50 -9.60
CA ASP A 219 -18.33 23.98 -9.89
C ASP A 219 -18.46 24.59 -11.30
N THR A 220 -17.77 24.01 -12.28
CA THR A 220 -17.84 24.53 -13.65
C THR A 220 -19.09 24.05 -14.37
N PRO A 221 -19.74 24.91 -15.19
CA PRO A 221 -21.00 24.57 -15.88
C PRO A 221 -20.83 23.57 -17.04
N ILE A 222 -19.63 22.97 -17.19
CA ILE A 222 -19.36 21.88 -18.13
C ILE A 222 -20.22 20.64 -17.81
N THR A 223 -20.72 20.51 -16.57
CA THR A 223 -21.51 19.37 -16.11
C THR A 223 -22.98 19.34 -16.58
N GLN A 224 -23.50 20.38 -17.24
CA GLN A 224 -24.91 20.45 -17.62
C GLN A 224 -25.12 20.24 -19.13
N GLY A 225 -25.48 19.01 -19.53
CA GLY A 225 -25.94 18.68 -20.89
C GLY A 225 -25.39 17.37 -21.49
N GLU A 226 -26.05 16.87 -22.54
CA GLU A 226 -25.66 15.67 -23.30
C GLU A 226 -24.27 15.80 -23.98
N ASP A 227 -23.77 17.02 -24.16
CA ASP A 227 -22.50 17.35 -24.83
C ASP A 227 -21.27 17.42 -23.88
N SER A 228 -21.49 17.21 -22.57
CA SER A 228 -20.45 17.34 -21.53
C SER A 228 -19.26 16.38 -21.70
N THR A 229 -19.52 15.15 -22.17
CA THR A 229 -18.46 14.14 -22.36
C THR A 229 -17.55 14.48 -23.54
N ALA A 230 -18.10 14.98 -24.65
CA ALA A 230 -17.31 15.41 -25.81
C ALA A 230 -16.40 16.59 -25.48
N VAL A 231 -16.89 17.54 -24.68
CA VAL A 231 -16.08 18.66 -24.17
C VAL A 231 -14.92 18.15 -23.32
N ILE A 232 -15.17 17.24 -22.38
CA ILE A 232 -14.12 16.67 -21.52
C ILE A 232 -13.06 15.93 -22.35
N GLU A 233 -13.46 15.17 -23.36
CA GLU A 233 -12.54 14.49 -24.28
C GLU A 233 -11.68 15.50 -25.05
N ASN A 234 -12.26 16.61 -25.51
CA ASN A 234 -11.52 17.69 -26.18
C ASN A 234 -10.50 18.37 -25.25
N ILE A 235 -10.88 18.62 -23.98
CA ILE A 235 -9.96 19.13 -22.96
C ILE A 235 -8.77 18.18 -22.77
N ILE A 236 -9.06 16.88 -22.61
CA ILE A 236 -8.03 15.86 -22.44
C ILE A 236 -7.12 15.81 -23.66
N ASN A 237 -7.69 15.79 -24.87
CA ASN A 237 -6.96 15.74 -26.13
C ASN A 237 -6.05 16.96 -26.33
N LEU A 238 -6.52 18.17 -25.97
CA LEU A 238 -5.69 19.38 -26.01
C LEU A 238 -4.54 19.30 -25.00
N CYS A 239 -4.80 18.77 -23.81
CA CYS A 239 -3.82 18.66 -22.72
C CYS A 239 -3.02 17.36 -22.73
N ARG A 240 -3.10 16.54 -23.78
CA ARG A 240 -2.29 15.31 -23.88
C ARG A 240 -0.80 15.67 -23.87
N PHE A 241 -0.04 14.90 -23.09
CA PHE A 241 1.39 15.16 -22.91
C PHE A 241 2.15 15.16 -24.24
N GLU A 242 1.88 14.19 -25.12
CA GLU A 242 2.51 14.09 -26.44
C GLU A 242 2.23 15.33 -27.28
N LYS A 243 0.96 15.77 -27.33
CA LYS A 243 0.56 16.95 -28.06
C LYS A 243 1.25 18.20 -27.51
N MET A 244 1.20 18.43 -26.20
CA MET A 244 1.80 19.62 -25.59
C MET A 244 3.33 19.64 -25.76
N LYS A 245 4.00 18.50 -25.66
CA LYS A 245 5.44 18.40 -25.86
C LYS A 245 5.86 18.83 -27.27
N ASP A 246 5.05 18.53 -28.27
CA ASP A 246 5.39 18.75 -29.68
C ASP A 246 4.99 20.14 -30.20
N LEU A 247 4.31 20.97 -29.39
CA LEU A 247 4.01 22.37 -29.72
C LEU A 247 5.29 23.23 -29.74
N GLU A 248 5.45 24.05 -30.79
CA GLU A 248 6.64 24.92 -30.97
C GLU A 248 6.87 25.85 -29.77
N VAL A 249 5.81 26.39 -29.17
CA VAL A 249 5.90 27.24 -27.98
C VAL A 249 6.56 26.56 -26.78
N ASN A 250 6.59 25.22 -26.75
CA ASN A 250 7.17 24.44 -25.67
C ASN A 250 8.59 23.93 -25.98
N LYS A 251 9.10 24.13 -27.20
CA LYS A 251 10.40 23.62 -27.66
C LYS A 251 11.57 24.60 -27.46
N SER A 252 11.31 25.91 -27.44
CA SER A 252 12.35 26.95 -27.37
C SER A 252 11.91 28.14 -26.50
N GLY A 253 12.86 28.94 -26.02
CA GLY A 253 12.64 30.04 -25.07
C GLY A 253 12.79 29.63 -23.60
N GLU A 254 12.68 30.61 -22.70
CA GLU A 254 12.86 30.44 -21.26
C GLU A 254 11.59 30.80 -20.49
N ILE A 255 11.43 30.21 -19.31
CA ILE A 255 10.39 30.57 -18.33
C ILE A 255 11.06 31.35 -17.20
N ASP A 256 10.63 32.59 -17.00
CA ASP A 256 11.09 33.52 -15.95
C ASP A 256 12.62 33.72 -15.92
N ASN A 257 13.33 33.55 -17.04
CA ASN A 257 14.81 33.51 -17.14
C ASN A 257 15.46 32.46 -16.20
N ILE A 258 14.69 31.46 -15.80
CA ILE A 258 15.06 30.47 -14.77
C ILE A 258 15.26 29.08 -15.38
N ALA A 259 14.59 28.73 -16.48
CA ALA A 259 14.76 27.44 -17.17
C ALA A 259 14.21 27.45 -18.60
N GLU A 260 14.88 26.73 -19.52
CA GLU A 260 14.37 26.54 -20.90
C GLU A 260 13.05 25.74 -20.92
N LYS A 261 12.09 26.17 -21.77
CA LYS A 261 10.74 25.59 -21.90
C LYS A 261 10.77 24.07 -22.18
N LYS A 262 11.70 23.60 -23.02
CA LYS A 262 11.87 22.18 -23.36
C LYS A 262 12.13 21.27 -22.16
N ASN A 263 12.68 21.81 -21.06
CA ASN A 263 13.01 21.02 -19.88
C ASN A 263 11.78 20.63 -19.04
N PHE A 264 10.59 21.15 -19.34
CA PHE A 264 9.34 20.86 -18.63
C PHE A 264 8.52 19.69 -19.23
N PHE A 265 8.80 19.26 -20.46
CA PHE A 265 8.08 18.16 -21.12
C PHE A 265 8.99 16.96 -21.41
N ARG A 266 8.93 15.90 -20.58
CA ARG A 266 9.73 14.68 -20.75
C ARG A 266 8.90 13.40 -20.70
N LYS A 267 9.24 12.42 -21.56
CA LYS A 267 8.65 11.07 -21.50
C LYS A 267 9.01 10.44 -20.15
N ALA A 268 8.04 9.82 -19.49
CA ALA A 268 8.30 8.91 -18.38
C ALA A 268 8.97 7.65 -18.96
N SER A 269 10.29 7.53 -18.84
CA SER A 269 10.99 6.30 -19.23
C SER A 269 11.13 5.37 -18.03
N TYR A 270 10.55 4.17 -18.18
CA TYR A 270 10.70 3.02 -17.29
C TYR A 270 12.18 2.65 -17.00
N HIS A 271 13.10 3.09 -17.85
CA HIS A 271 14.53 2.83 -17.76
C HIS A 271 15.23 3.54 -16.58
N TYR A 272 14.63 4.60 -16.04
CA TYR A 272 15.28 5.39 -14.98
C TYR A 272 15.11 4.82 -13.57
N HIS A 273 14.05 4.02 -13.34
CA HIS A 273 13.92 3.20 -12.13
C HIS A 273 15.14 2.29 -11.93
N LYS A 274 15.69 1.71 -13.01
CA LYS A 274 16.86 0.83 -12.93
C LYS A 274 18.16 1.55 -12.58
N LYS A 275 18.41 2.77 -13.09
CA LYS A 275 19.65 3.52 -12.78
C LYS A 275 19.66 4.04 -11.34
N ALA A 276 18.53 4.55 -10.85
CA ALA A 276 18.39 4.96 -9.45
C ALA A 276 18.48 3.77 -8.49
N SER A 277 17.87 2.65 -8.88
CA SER A 277 17.88 1.40 -8.11
C SER A 277 19.26 0.73 -8.07
N TYR A 278 20.02 0.73 -9.18
CA TYR A 278 21.33 0.06 -9.29
C TYR A 278 22.45 0.75 -8.50
N HIS A 279 22.44 2.09 -8.41
CA HIS A 279 23.45 2.83 -7.66
C HIS A 279 23.14 2.91 -6.15
N TYR A 280 21.86 2.90 -5.75
CA TYR A 280 21.44 2.84 -4.35
C TYR A 280 21.83 1.52 -3.66
N THR A 281 21.89 0.41 -4.41
CA THR A 281 22.34 -0.90 -3.91
C THR A 281 23.75 -0.89 -3.32
N ASN A 282 24.66 -0.03 -3.81
CA ASN A 282 26.05 0.01 -3.37
C ASN A 282 26.30 0.87 -2.11
N LEU A 283 25.47 1.89 -1.86
CA LEU A 283 25.53 2.72 -0.64
C LEU A 283 24.91 2.03 0.59
N LEU A 284 23.93 1.15 0.35
CA LEU A 284 23.25 0.38 1.40
C LEU A 284 24.17 -0.64 2.09
N ASP A 285 25.23 -1.13 1.46
CA ASP A 285 26.13 -2.11 2.10
C ASP A 285 26.88 -1.54 3.31
N PHE A 286 27.00 -0.21 3.43
CA PHE A 286 27.63 0.45 4.58
C PHE A 286 26.64 0.89 5.67
N THR A 287 25.39 1.23 5.31
CA THR A 287 24.33 1.69 6.24
C THR A 287 23.35 0.59 6.70
N LYS A 288 23.42 -0.60 6.10
CA LYS A 288 22.59 -1.78 6.46
C LYS A 288 22.72 -2.23 7.91
N ASN A 289 23.86 -2.00 8.56
CA ASN A 289 24.06 -2.38 9.96
C ASN A 289 23.43 -1.38 10.95
N GLN A 290 23.40 -0.07 10.64
CA GLN A 290 22.84 0.96 11.54
C GLN A 290 21.32 1.10 11.45
N SER A 291 20.75 1.04 10.23
CA SER A 291 19.30 1.28 10.02
C SER A 291 18.39 0.13 10.48
N MET A 292 18.92 -1.10 10.58
CA MET A 292 18.20 -2.22 11.18
C MET A 292 18.11 -2.11 12.70
N GLU A 293 19.14 -1.58 13.35
CA GLU A 293 19.15 -1.29 14.80
C GLU A 293 18.22 -0.11 15.14
N GLU A 294 18.17 0.95 14.32
CA GLU A 294 17.30 2.10 14.57
C GLU A 294 15.78 1.79 14.41
N LYS A 295 15.42 0.89 13.49
CA LYS A 295 14.04 0.38 13.40
C LYS A 295 13.67 -0.48 14.61
N GLU A 296 14.60 -1.30 15.11
CA GLU A 296 14.48 -2.11 16.32
C GLU A 296 14.18 -1.22 17.54
N VAL A 297 14.92 -0.12 17.72
CA VAL A 297 14.70 0.88 18.80
C VAL A 297 13.33 1.56 18.70
N SER A 298 12.84 1.85 17.49
CA SER A 298 11.53 2.48 17.28
C SER A 298 10.35 1.55 17.53
N GLU A 299 10.48 0.25 17.19
CA GLU A 299 9.48 -0.79 17.44
C GLU A 299 9.52 -1.27 18.90
N GLU A 300 10.69 -1.27 19.54
CA GLU A 300 10.83 -1.54 20.97
C GLU A 300 10.07 -0.53 21.82
N ASN A 301 10.02 0.75 21.44
CA ASN A 301 9.42 1.81 22.26
C ASN A 301 7.89 1.72 22.45
N LYS A 302 7.17 0.92 21.64
CA LYS A 302 5.69 0.78 21.74
C LYS A 302 5.21 -0.40 22.59
N ARG A 303 6.11 -1.22 23.15
CA ARG A 303 5.74 -2.49 23.84
C ARG A 303 5.60 -2.31 25.35
N SER A 304 4.78 -3.13 26.01
CA SER A 304 4.77 -3.20 27.47
C SER A 304 6.13 -3.68 27.99
N HIS A 305 6.56 -3.17 29.14
CA HIS A 305 7.88 -3.44 29.71
C HIS A 305 8.16 -4.95 29.83
N ASP A 306 7.21 -5.70 30.38
CA ASP A 306 7.28 -7.15 30.58
C ASP A 306 7.42 -7.93 29.25
N CYS A 307 6.83 -7.45 28.16
CA CYS A 307 6.92 -8.13 26.87
C CYS A 307 8.28 -7.90 26.19
N LYS A 308 8.93 -6.76 26.44
CA LYS A 308 10.29 -6.48 25.95
C LYS A 308 11.30 -7.41 26.61
N GLU A 309 11.25 -7.55 27.92
CA GLU A 309 12.17 -8.44 28.67
C GLU A 309 12.04 -9.90 28.21
N LEU A 310 10.81 -10.36 28.04
CA LEU A 310 10.55 -11.70 27.50
C LEU A 310 11.21 -11.89 26.14
N ILE A 311 10.95 -11.01 25.17
CA ILE A 311 11.45 -11.16 23.78
C ILE A 311 12.98 -11.17 23.73
N VAL A 312 13.65 -10.31 24.50
CA VAL A 312 15.13 -10.22 24.55
C VAL A 312 15.75 -11.53 25.07
N SER A 313 15.04 -12.27 25.93
CA SER A 313 15.53 -13.54 26.48
C SER A 313 15.37 -14.74 25.53
N LEU A 314 14.60 -14.62 24.45
CA LEU A 314 14.27 -15.76 23.57
C LEU A 314 15.37 -16.00 22.53
N PRO A 315 15.65 -17.28 22.17
CA PRO A 315 16.48 -17.59 21.02
C PRO A 315 15.94 -16.92 19.76
N ARG A 316 16.82 -16.30 18.96
CA ARG A 316 16.44 -15.61 17.72
C ARG A 316 17.22 -16.10 16.50
N GLU A 317 16.58 -16.09 15.36
CA GLU A 317 17.12 -16.46 14.06
C GLU A 317 16.69 -15.46 12.98
N LYS A 318 17.38 -15.42 11.84
CA LYS A 318 17.01 -14.51 10.75
C LYS A 318 15.63 -14.86 10.17
N GLY A 319 14.74 -13.88 10.14
CA GLY A 319 13.39 -14.03 9.59
C GLY A 319 13.32 -13.83 8.07
N TRP A 320 12.15 -14.14 7.50
CA TRP A 320 11.88 -14.00 6.06
C TRP A 320 11.19 -12.66 5.73
N ILE A 321 10.37 -12.19 6.67
CA ILE A 321 9.48 -11.02 6.58
C ILE A 321 9.99 -9.91 7.50
N THR A 322 10.35 -10.28 8.72
CA THR A 322 11.01 -9.45 9.72
C THR A 322 12.49 -9.81 9.82
N PRO A 323 13.36 -8.90 10.30
CA PRO A 323 14.78 -9.19 10.50
C PRO A 323 15.02 -10.47 11.29
N TYR A 324 14.26 -10.64 12.38
CA TYR A 324 14.40 -11.77 13.29
C TYR A 324 13.05 -12.43 13.57
N LEU A 325 13.12 -13.74 13.80
CA LEU A 325 12.11 -14.54 14.45
C LEU A 325 12.66 -15.01 15.79
N HIS A 326 11.80 -15.12 16.79
CA HIS A 326 12.12 -15.55 18.14
C HIS A 326 11.36 -16.84 18.43
N LEU A 327 12.03 -17.78 19.10
CA LEU A 327 11.45 -19.06 19.46
C LEU A 327 10.63 -18.90 20.76
N PHE A 328 9.32 -18.80 20.63
CA PHE A 328 8.37 -18.67 21.73
C PHE A 328 7.44 -19.89 21.77
N GLN A 329 7.29 -20.53 22.94
CA GLN A 329 6.43 -21.71 23.13
C GLN A 329 6.70 -22.85 22.12
N GLY A 330 7.94 -22.97 21.62
CA GLY A 330 8.34 -23.99 20.64
C GLY A 330 8.10 -23.63 19.18
N PHE A 331 7.70 -22.40 18.87
CA PHE A 331 7.43 -21.92 17.51
C PHE A 331 8.08 -20.56 17.24
N TRP A 332 8.33 -20.27 15.97
CA TRP A 332 9.03 -19.06 15.53
C TRP A 332 8.06 -17.94 15.19
N TYR A 333 8.26 -16.77 15.79
CA TYR A 333 7.42 -15.59 15.61
C TYR A 333 8.24 -14.32 15.54
N SER A 334 7.73 -13.32 14.84
CA SER A 334 8.19 -11.94 14.99
C SER A 334 7.84 -11.39 16.37
N SER A 335 8.52 -10.33 16.78
CA SER A 335 8.29 -9.67 18.06
C SER A 335 6.85 -9.16 18.22
N SER A 336 6.24 -8.64 17.15
CA SER A 336 4.86 -8.16 17.17
C SER A 336 3.85 -9.31 17.28
N GLU A 337 4.11 -10.44 16.62
CA GLU A 337 3.30 -11.66 16.75
C GLU A 337 3.36 -12.22 18.18
N ILE A 338 4.51 -12.19 18.86
CA ILE A 338 4.61 -12.65 20.26
C ILE A 338 3.74 -11.78 21.17
N GLN A 339 3.79 -10.46 21.00
CA GLN A 339 2.95 -9.54 21.78
C GLN A 339 1.46 -9.80 21.53
N ALA A 340 1.08 -9.97 20.26
CA ALA A 340 -0.30 -10.27 19.86
C ALA A 340 -0.77 -11.59 20.47
N ILE A 341 0.04 -12.65 20.37
CA ILE A 341 -0.26 -13.98 20.90
C ILE A 341 -0.36 -13.95 22.43
N ASN A 342 0.54 -13.26 23.11
CA ASN A 342 0.48 -13.13 24.57
C ASN A 342 -0.81 -12.41 25.01
N THR A 343 -1.17 -11.33 24.32
CA THR A 343 -2.42 -10.58 24.60
C THR A 343 -3.65 -11.45 24.32
N PHE A 344 -3.67 -12.14 23.18
CA PHE A 344 -4.71 -13.09 22.80
C PHE A 344 -4.88 -14.20 23.85
N GLN A 345 -3.79 -14.83 24.29
CA GLN A 345 -3.82 -15.91 25.27
C GLN A 345 -4.40 -15.46 26.63
N ASN A 346 -4.09 -14.24 27.06
CA ASN A 346 -4.49 -13.73 28.37
C ASN A 346 -5.90 -13.11 28.38
N HIS A 347 -6.35 -12.54 27.26
CA HIS A 347 -7.57 -11.73 27.25
C HIS A 347 -8.73 -12.32 26.44
N PHE A 348 -8.48 -13.25 25.52
CA PHE A 348 -9.57 -13.79 24.70
C PHE A 348 -10.46 -14.74 25.50
N GLN A 349 -11.76 -14.47 25.47
CA GLN A 349 -12.80 -15.31 26.09
C GLN A 349 -13.64 -15.96 25.00
N ALA A 350 -13.35 -17.24 24.77
CA ALA A 350 -14.10 -18.08 23.85
C ALA A 350 -15.53 -18.34 24.35
N LYS A 351 -16.47 -18.46 23.43
CA LYS A 351 -17.84 -18.95 23.65
C LYS A 351 -18.01 -20.32 23.01
N ASP A 352 -18.97 -21.09 23.52
CA ASP A 352 -19.24 -22.45 23.04
C ASP A 352 -19.61 -22.52 21.56
N ASN A 353 -20.26 -21.47 21.03
CA ASN A 353 -20.67 -21.38 19.64
C ASN A 353 -19.65 -20.65 18.73
N ASP A 354 -18.48 -20.26 19.26
CA ASP A 354 -17.43 -19.69 18.42
C ASP A 354 -16.90 -20.73 17.43
N ILE A 355 -16.47 -20.25 16.26
CA ILE A 355 -15.83 -21.08 15.23
C ILE A 355 -14.48 -20.48 14.88
N VAL A 356 -13.43 -21.31 14.92
CA VAL A 356 -12.05 -20.91 14.63
C VAL A 356 -11.55 -21.63 13.37
N VAL A 357 -11.10 -20.85 12.39
CA VAL A 357 -10.45 -21.33 11.17
C VAL A 357 -8.94 -21.24 11.34
N ALA A 358 -8.28 -22.38 11.48
CA ALA A 358 -6.86 -22.48 11.76
C ALA A 358 -6.07 -23.08 10.58
N SER A 359 -4.82 -22.64 10.39
CA SER A 359 -3.92 -23.24 9.38
C SER A 359 -2.49 -22.75 9.56
N VAL A 360 -1.49 -23.53 9.12
CA VAL A 360 -0.19 -22.94 8.77
C VAL A 360 -0.42 -21.91 7.64
N PRO A 361 0.25 -20.74 7.65
CA PRO A 361 0.14 -19.77 6.58
C PRO A 361 0.26 -20.41 5.20
N LYS A 362 -0.55 -19.93 4.25
CA LYS A 362 -0.54 -20.34 2.83
C LYS A 362 -1.00 -21.77 2.54
N SER A 363 -1.66 -22.43 3.49
CA SER A 363 -2.23 -23.79 3.34
C SER A 363 -3.67 -23.84 2.83
N GLY A 364 -4.24 -22.72 2.36
CA GLY A 364 -5.65 -22.64 1.91
C GLY A 364 -6.57 -21.83 2.81
N THR A 365 -6.01 -21.06 3.75
CA THR A 365 -6.75 -20.27 4.75
C THR A 365 -7.83 -19.37 4.16
N THR A 366 -7.52 -18.59 3.12
CA THR A 366 -8.46 -17.66 2.48
C THR A 366 -9.69 -18.39 1.95
N TRP A 367 -9.48 -19.55 1.33
CA TRP A 367 -10.56 -20.37 0.78
C TRP A 367 -11.42 -20.97 1.88
N LEU A 368 -10.79 -21.53 2.93
CA LEU A 368 -11.52 -22.10 4.05
C LEU A 368 -12.32 -21.02 4.82
N LYS A 369 -11.76 -19.82 5.00
CA LYS A 369 -12.48 -18.68 5.60
C LYS A 369 -13.73 -18.31 4.80
N ALA A 370 -13.61 -18.22 3.48
CA ALA A 370 -14.75 -17.92 2.59
C ALA A 370 -15.84 -18.99 2.70
N LEU A 371 -15.46 -20.27 2.56
CA LEU A 371 -16.40 -21.39 2.69
C LEU A 371 -17.09 -21.40 4.06
N THR A 372 -16.34 -21.20 5.14
CA THR A 372 -16.89 -21.18 6.50
C THR A 372 -17.91 -20.06 6.67
N PHE A 373 -17.56 -18.84 6.24
CA PHE A 373 -18.46 -17.71 6.32
C PHE A 373 -19.74 -17.97 5.52
N ALA A 374 -19.61 -18.41 4.25
CA ALA A 374 -20.74 -18.70 3.39
C ALA A 374 -21.63 -19.80 4.00
N ILE A 375 -21.06 -20.90 4.48
CA ILE A 375 -21.82 -22.00 5.10
C ILE A 375 -22.59 -21.53 6.34
N VAL A 376 -21.91 -20.87 7.27
CA VAL A 376 -22.47 -20.51 8.59
C VAL A 376 -23.48 -19.37 8.48
N LYS A 377 -23.25 -18.42 7.55
CA LYS A 377 -24.09 -17.23 7.42
C LYS A 377 -25.07 -17.29 6.24
N ARG A 378 -25.17 -18.40 5.49
CA ARG A 378 -26.06 -18.53 4.30
C ARG A 378 -27.53 -18.17 4.54
N GLN A 379 -28.05 -18.42 5.74
CA GLN A 379 -29.44 -18.09 6.09
C GLN A 379 -29.64 -16.58 6.31
N HIS A 380 -28.59 -15.88 6.76
CA HIS A 380 -28.61 -14.42 6.96
C HIS A 380 -28.21 -13.67 5.69
N PHE A 381 -27.31 -14.25 4.91
CA PHE A 381 -26.84 -13.73 3.63
C PHE A 381 -27.06 -14.79 2.54
N PRO A 382 -28.27 -14.88 1.97
CA PRO A 382 -28.52 -15.70 0.80
C PRO A 382 -27.58 -15.30 -0.34
N ILE A 383 -27.20 -16.29 -1.15
CA ILE A 383 -26.28 -16.08 -2.26
C ILE A 383 -26.98 -15.22 -3.32
N SER A 384 -26.62 -13.94 -3.31
CA SER A 384 -27.23 -12.87 -4.08
C SER A 384 -26.17 -11.83 -4.40
N GLU A 385 -26.53 -10.82 -5.20
CA GLU A 385 -25.62 -9.76 -5.66
C GLU A 385 -25.01 -8.93 -4.51
N ASN A 386 -25.61 -8.98 -3.31
CA ASN A 386 -25.16 -8.22 -2.14
C ASN A 386 -24.43 -9.08 -1.09
N HIS A 387 -24.01 -10.30 -1.45
CA HIS A 387 -23.36 -11.19 -0.49
C HIS A 387 -22.04 -10.56 0.04
N PRO A 388 -21.76 -10.59 1.36
CA PRO A 388 -20.57 -9.91 1.94
C PRO A 388 -19.23 -10.30 1.31
N LEU A 389 -19.04 -11.57 0.90
CA LEU A 389 -17.84 -12.03 0.19
C LEU A 389 -17.59 -11.34 -1.16
N LEU A 390 -18.56 -10.62 -1.73
CA LEU A 390 -18.39 -9.85 -2.97
C LEU A 390 -17.72 -8.49 -2.74
N VAL A 391 -17.83 -7.95 -1.51
CA VAL A 391 -17.40 -6.60 -1.14
C VAL A 391 -16.32 -6.57 -0.05
N PHE A 392 -16.18 -7.65 0.73
CA PHE A 392 -15.15 -7.81 1.76
C PHE A 392 -14.24 -8.99 1.45
N ASN A 393 -12.95 -8.85 1.78
CA ASN A 393 -12.02 -9.97 1.70
C ASN A 393 -12.37 -11.02 2.79
N PRO A 394 -12.21 -12.34 2.53
CA PRO A 394 -12.50 -13.37 3.53
C PRO A 394 -11.77 -13.21 4.87
N HIS A 395 -10.60 -12.55 4.87
CA HIS A 395 -9.86 -12.28 6.10
C HIS A 395 -10.48 -11.15 6.94
N GLU A 396 -11.34 -10.30 6.38
CA GLU A 396 -12.10 -9.29 7.14
C GLU A 396 -13.34 -9.90 7.80
N LEU A 397 -13.97 -10.86 7.11
CA LEU A 397 -15.17 -11.55 7.60
C LEU A 397 -14.87 -12.64 8.64
N VAL A 398 -13.65 -13.20 8.60
CA VAL A 398 -13.13 -14.19 9.55
C VAL A 398 -11.76 -13.69 10.05
N PRO A 399 -11.74 -12.67 10.92
CA PRO A 399 -10.53 -11.95 11.31
C PRO A 399 -9.53 -12.82 12.07
N PRO A 400 -8.24 -12.83 11.68
CA PRO A 400 -7.20 -13.54 12.43
C PRO A 400 -6.92 -12.89 13.79
N PHE A 401 -6.76 -13.71 14.85
CA PHE A 401 -6.46 -13.20 16.19
C PHE A 401 -5.18 -12.36 16.21
N GLU A 402 -4.09 -12.92 15.72
CA GLU A 402 -2.73 -12.40 15.85
C GLU A 402 -2.39 -11.24 14.90
N PHE A 403 -3.22 -10.97 13.88
CA PHE A 403 -2.96 -9.92 12.88
C PHE A 403 -4.01 -8.82 12.82
N VAL A 404 -5.20 -9.05 13.38
CA VAL A 404 -6.34 -8.14 13.23
C VAL A 404 -7.01 -7.84 14.57
N ILE A 405 -7.33 -8.86 15.37
CA ILE A 405 -8.01 -8.64 16.66
C ILE A 405 -7.05 -8.07 17.70
N TYR A 406 -5.92 -8.75 17.90
CA TYR A 406 -4.89 -8.44 18.89
C TYR A 406 -3.64 -7.86 18.22
N ASP A 407 -3.81 -7.06 17.18
CA ASP A 407 -2.71 -6.33 16.57
C ASP A 407 -2.09 -5.32 17.57
N GLU A 408 -1.01 -4.64 17.18
CA GLU A 408 -0.31 -3.68 18.06
C GLU A 408 -1.22 -2.57 18.62
N THR A 409 -2.36 -2.30 17.99
CA THR A 409 -3.32 -1.28 18.42
C THR A 409 -4.41 -1.81 19.34
N ASN A 410 -4.63 -3.14 19.39
CA ASN A 410 -5.74 -3.81 20.07
C ASN A 410 -7.13 -3.20 19.79
N TRP A 411 -7.28 -2.43 18.70
CA TRP A 411 -8.47 -1.64 18.43
C TRP A 411 -9.73 -2.52 18.32
N GLN A 412 -9.63 -3.67 17.66
CA GLN A 412 -10.78 -4.54 17.41
C GLN A 412 -11.20 -5.38 18.63
N VAL A 413 -10.42 -5.39 19.72
CA VAL A 413 -10.81 -6.06 20.96
C VAL A 413 -12.13 -5.49 21.51
N HIS A 414 -12.36 -4.19 21.33
CA HIS A 414 -13.60 -3.51 21.74
C HIS A 414 -14.83 -3.88 20.89
N GLU A 415 -14.62 -4.46 19.70
CA GLU A 415 -15.68 -4.89 18.80
C GLU A 415 -16.10 -6.35 19.02
N LEU A 416 -15.30 -7.15 19.74
CA LEU A 416 -15.60 -8.55 20.05
C LEU A 416 -16.99 -8.77 20.69
N PRO A 417 -17.48 -7.91 21.62
CA PRO A 417 -18.82 -8.06 22.19
C PRO A 417 -19.96 -7.76 21.21
N LYS A 418 -19.68 -7.02 20.12
CA LYS A 418 -20.67 -6.58 19.12
C LYS A 418 -20.76 -7.52 17.92
N MET A 419 -19.85 -8.49 17.79
CA MET A 419 -19.84 -9.43 16.66
C MET A 419 -21.11 -10.31 16.67
N PRO A 420 -21.75 -10.50 15.50
CA PRO A 420 -22.96 -11.31 15.41
C PRO A 420 -22.65 -12.80 15.59
N GLU A 421 -23.45 -13.48 16.40
CA GLU A 421 -23.31 -14.90 16.68
C GLU A 421 -23.69 -15.80 15.48
N PRO A 422 -23.08 -16.99 15.33
CA PRO A 422 -21.80 -17.37 15.94
C PRO A 422 -20.67 -16.48 15.44
N ARG A 423 -19.69 -16.20 16.30
CA ARG A 423 -18.50 -15.43 15.94
C ARG A 423 -17.52 -16.32 15.18
N LEU A 424 -16.95 -15.78 14.10
CA LEU A 424 -15.99 -16.47 13.25
C LEU A 424 -14.62 -15.83 13.41
N PHE A 425 -13.60 -16.64 13.68
CA PHE A 425 -12.23 -16.17 13.85
C PHE A 425 -11.26 -16.96 12.99
N GLY A 426 -10.18 -16.32 12.56
CA GLY A 426 -9.05 -16.98 11.92
C GLY A 426 -7.87 -17.11 12.89
N THR A 427 -6.94 -18.01 12.60
CA THR A 427 -5.63 -17.98 13.25
C THR A 427 -4.58 -18.80 12.51
N HIS A 428 -3.32 -18.39 12.66
CA HIS A 428 -2.12 -19.15 12.36
C HIS A 428 -1.41 -19.64 13.62
N VAL A 429 -1.96 -19.40 14.82
CA VAL A 429 -1.36 -19.84 16.08
C VAL A 429 -1.43 -21.37 16.19
N PRO A 430 -0.34 -22.06 16.56
CA PRO A 430 -0.34 -23.50 16.82
C PRO A 430 -1.29 -23.89 17.96
N PHE A 431 -1.84 -25.11 17.89
CA PHE A 431 -2.84 -25.58 18.86
C PHE A 431 -2.41 -25.44 20.33
N SER A 432 -1.16 -25.80 20.66
CA SER A 432 -0.61 -25.69 22.02
C SER A 432 -0.63 -24.26 22.55
N SER A 433 -0.46 -23.29 21.66
CA SER A 433 -0.39 -21.85 21.93
C SER A 433 -1.74 -21.14 21.77
N LEU A 434 -2.84 -21.86 21.55
CA LEU A 434 -4.16 -21.23 21.60
C LEU A 434 -4.51 -20.79 23.02
N ALA A 435 -5.37 -19.76 23.11
CA ALA A 435 -5.96 -19.30 24.36
C ALA A 435 -6.59 -20.46 25.12
N LYS A 436 -6.44 -20.46 26.45
CA LYS A 436 -6.95 -21.53 27.32
C LYS A 436 -8.46 -21.70 27.18
N SER A 437 -9.19 -20.59 27.09
CA SER A 437 -10.65 -20.57 26.88
C SER A 437 -11.07 -21.39 25.66
N ILE A 438 -10.43 -21.22 24.50
CA ILE A 438 -10.72 -22.02 23.28
C ILE A 438 -10.50 -23.51 23.52
N LYS A 439 -9.48 -23.90 24.30
CA LYS A 439 -9.18 -25.31 24.58
C LYS A 439 -10.18 -25.95 25.53
N GLU A 440 -10.87 -25.15 26.35
CA GLU A 440 -11.78 -25.61 27.43
C GLU A 440 -13.27 -25.52 27.07
N THR A 441 -13.68 -24.59 26.21
CA THR A 441 -15.08 -24.43 25.74
C THR A 441 -15.45 -25.42 24.62
N ASN A 442 -16.70 -25.41 24.16
CA ASN A 442 -17.14 -26.19 23.01
C ASN A 442 -16.84 -25.55 21.64
N THR A 443 -16.01 -24.50 21.62
CA THR A 443 -15.58 -23.81 20.39
C THR A 443 -15.10 -24.80 19.34
N LYS A 444 -15.71 -24.73 18.15
CA LYS A 444 -15.36 -25.61 17.02
C LYS A 444 -14.14 -25.05 16.29
N ILE A 445 -13.21 -25.93 15.95
CA ILE A 445 -12.02 -25.59 15.18
C ILE A 445 -12.06 -26.37 13.88
N ILE A 446 -11.91 -25.67 12.75
CA ILE A 446 -11.62 -26.29 11.47
C ILE A 446 -10.18 -25.94 11.09
N TYR A 447 -9.38 -26.96 10.81
CA TYR A 447 -7.98 -26.84 10.49
C TYR A 447 -7.73 -27.32 9.06
N ILE A 448 -6.99 -26.53 8.27
CA ILE A 448 -6.53 -26.95 6.94
C ILE A 448 -5.01 -26.94 6.84
N CYS A 449 -4.45 -28.06 6.41
CA CYS A 449 -3.06 -28.15 5.96
C CYS A 449 -2.99 -28.40 4.46
N ARG A 450 -1.79 -28.25 3.93
CA ARG A 450 -1.45 -28.53 2.55
C ARG A 450 -0.10 -29.23 2.51
N ASN A 451 0.23 -29.94 1.42
CA ASN A 451 1.55 -30.52 1.26
C ASN A 451 2.65 -29.45 1.44
N LEU A 452 3.75 -29.84 2.11
CA LEU A 452 4.76 -28.89 2.57
C LEU A 452 5.58 -28.28 1.42
N PHE A 453 5.66 -28.95 0.26
CA PHE A 453 6.32 -28.44 -0.94
C PHE A 453 5.57 -27.24 -1.52
N ASP A 454 4.28 -27.39 -1.80
CA ASP A 454 3.45 -26.29 -2.29
C ASP A 454 3.28 -25.18 -1.24
N THR A 455 3.22 -25.55 0.03
CA THR A 455 3.11 -24.58 1.14
C THR A 455 4.37 -23.71 1.18
N PHE A 456 5.55 -24.30 1.02
CA PHE A 456 6.82 -23.59 0.92
C PHE A 456 6.82 -22.62 -0.27
N ILE A 457 6.50 -23.07 -1.49
CA ILE A 457 6.49 -22.18 -2.67
C ILE A 457 5.46 -21.08 -2.53
N SER A 458 4.26 -21.41 -2.07
CA SER A 458 3.20 -20.42 -1.84
C SER A 458 3.63 -19.35 -0.84
N THR A 459 4.38 -19.75 0.20
CA THR A 459 4.92 -18.82 1.20
C THR A 459 6.08 -18.00 0.66
N TRP A 460 7.07 -18.63 0.03
CA TRP A 460 8.22 -17.94 -0.55
C TRP A 460 7.80 -16.89 -1.59
N VAL A 461 6.92 -17.26 -2.53
CA VAL A 461 6.40 -16.32 -3.53
C VAL A 461 5.58 -15.21 -2.88
N PHE A 462 4.77 -15.53 -1.87
CA PHE A 462 3.99 -14.52 -1.16
C PHE A 462 4.89 -13.52 -0.44
N VAL A 463 5.88 -14.00 0.32
CA VAL A 463 6.87 -13.15 1.03
C VAL A 463 7.55 -12.22 0.04
N ASN A 464 8.13 -12.75 -1.04
CA ASN A 464 8.84 -11.92 -2.01
C ASN A 464 7.95 -10.91 -2.75
N ARG A 465 6.62 -11.13 -2.79
CA ARG A 465 5.65 -10.17 -3.35
C ARG A 465 5.25 -9.07 -2.38
N ILE A 466 5.21 -9.35 -1.08
CA ILE A 466 4.81 -8.37 -0.05
C ILE A 466 6.00 -7.61 0.54
N MET A 467 7.22 -8.11 0.33
CA MET A 467 8.42 -7.40 0.73
C MET A 467 8.63 -6.18 -0.19
N PRO A 468 9.01 -5.02 0.36
CA PRO A 468 9.26 -3.83 -0.44
C PRO A 468 10.27 -4.10 -1.56
N GLU A 469 10.00 -3.58 -2.76
CA GLU A 469 10.82 -3.83 -3.96
C GLU A 469 12.30 -3.43 -3.80
N PHE A 470 12.62 -2.56 -2.83
CA PHE A 470 13.99 -2.15 -2.53
C PHE A 470 14.77 -3.16 -1.67
N LEU A 471 14.11 -4.14 -1.05
CA LEU A 471 14.79 -5.24 -0.36
C LEU A 471 15.07 -6.36 -1.36
N PRO A 472 16.27 -6.96 -1.31
CA PRO A 472 16.56 -8.11 -2.15
C PRO A 472 15.54 -9.21 -1.86
N ALA A 473 15.02 -9.83 -2.93
CA ALA A 473 14.20 -11.02 -2.80
C ALA A 473 14.98 -12.08 -2.01
N LEU A 474 14.32 -12.76 -1.08
CA LEU A 474 14.91 -13.87 -0.35
C LEU A 474 15.20 -14.99 -1.36
N PRO A 475 16.46 -15.40 -1.57
CA PRO A 475 16.79 -16.48 -2.50
C PRO A 475 16.06 -17.78 -2.13
N LEU A 476 15.67 -18.55 -3.14
CA LEU A 476 14.89 -19.77 -2.96
C LEU A 476 15.64 -20.79 -2.09
N GLU A 477 16.93 -20.96 -2.34
CA GLU A 477 17.81 -21.91 -1.65
C GLU A 477 17.98 -21.51 -0.18
N GLU A 478 18.17 -20.21 0.09
CA GLU A 478 18.28 -19.70 1.46
C GLU A 478 16.96 -19.87 2.23
N ALA A 479 15.82 -19.54 1.60
CA ALA A 479 14.51 -19.79 2.17
C ALA A 479 14.30 -21.28 2.46
N PHE A 480 14.68 -22.13 1.51
CA PHE A 480 14.52 -23.58 1.62
C PHE A 480 15.31 -24.17 2.78
N GLU A 481 16.56 -23.74 2.97
CA GLU A 481 17.38 -24.18 4.10
C GLU A 481 16.77 -23.78 5.45
N ARG A 482 16.25 -22.55 5.57
CA ARG A 482 15.57 -22.10 6.79
C ARG A 482 14.27 -22.88 7.01
N TYR A 483 13.50 -23.14 5.95
CA TYR A 483 12.28 -23.94 6.01
C TYR A 483 12.54 -25.38 6.49
N CYS A 484 13.59 -26.01 5.96
CA CYS A 484 14.01 -27.36 6.37
C CYS A 484 14.44 -27.43 7.84
N LYS A 485 14.96 -26.32 8.40
CA LYS A 485 15.26 -26.19 9.84
C LYS A 485 14.02 -25.84 10.68
N GLY A 486 12.88 -25.59 10.05
CA GLY A 486 11.63 -25.18 10.70
C GLY A 486 11.58 -23.69 11.04
N ILE A 487 12.56 -22.90 10.59
CA ILE A 487 12.70 -21.46 10.87
C ILE A 487 11.87 -20.68 9.85
N ILE A 488 10.58 -20.56 10.15
CA ILE A 488 9.59 -19.80 9.40
C ILE A 488 8.51 -19.33 10.37
N GLY A 489 7.84 -18.20 10.09
CA GLY A 489 6.75 -17.71 10.95
C GLY A 489 5.69 -18.79 11.21
N PHE A 490 5.29 -18.96 12.47
CA PHE A 490 4.43 -20.04 12.99
C PHE A 490 4.99 -21.46 12.82
N GLY A 491 6.22 -21.59 12.33
CA GLY A 491 6.92 -22.86 12.19
C GLY A 491 7.55 -23.34 13.50
N PRO A 492 7.99 -24.61 13.59
CA PRO A 492 8.11 -25.56 12.47
C PRO A 492 6.76 -26.10 11.97
N SER A 493 6.57 -26.12 10.64
CA SER A 493 5.29 -26.48 10.00
C SER A 493 4.79 -27.87 10.39
N TRP A 494 5.69 -28.85 10.54
CA TRP A 494 5.32 -30.22 10.94
C TRP A 494 4.80 -30.28 12.38
N ASN A 495 5.43 -29.58 13.33
CA ASN A 495 4.92 -29.49 14.71
C ASN A 495 3.55 -28.80 14.75
N HIS A 496 3.37 -27.76 13.94
CA HIS A 496 2.11 -27.04 13.84
C HIS A 496 0.99 -27.95 13.34
N ILE A 497 1.22 -28.66 12.24
CA ILE A 497 0.26 -29.60 11.66
C ILE A 497 -0.04 -30.74 12.62
N LEU A 498 0.98 -31.37 13.20
CA LEU A 498 0.82 -32.50 14.11
C LEU A 498 0.07 -32.14 15.39
N GLY A 499 0.20 -30.90 15.88
CA GLY A 499 -0.58 -30.41 17.03
C GLY A 499 -2.09 -30.49 16.76
N TYR A 500 -2.54 -29.95 15.63
CA TYR A 500 -3.95 -30.02 15.24
C TYR A 500 -4.40 -31.41 14.82
N TRP A 501 -3.52 -32.20 14.18
CA TRP A 501 -3.82 -33.58 13.79
C TRP A 501 -4.13 -34.46 15.01
N ARG A 502 -3.24 -34.47 16.01
CA ARG A 502 -3.45 -35.23 17.26
C ARG A 502 -4.73 -34.82 17.95
N GLU A 503 -5.02 -33.52 17.95
CA GLU A 503 -6.23 -33.01 18.56
C GLU A 503 -7.49 -33.43 17.79
N SER A 504 -7.46 -33.47 16.46
CA SER A 504 -8.58 -33.95 15.66
C SER A 504 -8.90 -35.43 15.89
N ILE A 505 -7.89 -36.23 16.24
CA ILE A 505 -8.09 -37.63 16.64
C ILE A 505 -8.65 -37.71 18.06
N ALA A 506 -8.10 -36.92 18.99
CA ALA A 506 -8.48 -36.96 20.40
C ALA A 506 -9.88 -36.38 20.66
N ARG A 507 -10.25 -35.32 19.96
CA ARG A 507 -11.55 -34.63 20.07
C ARG A 507 -12.11 -34.33 18.68
N PRO A 508 -12.59 -35.36 17.95
CA PRO A 508 -13.12 -35.21 16.59
C PRO A 508 -14.38 -34.34 16.53
N ASP A 509 -15.13 -34.22 17.63
CA ASP A 509 -16.26 -33.28 17.72
C ASP A 509 -15.81 -31.83 17.91
N LYS A 510 -14.55 -31.57 18.22
CA LYS A 510 -14.01 -30.22 18.48
C LYS A 510 -13.10 -29.72 17.38
N VAL A 511 -12.32 -30.61 16.76
CA VAL A 511 -11.36 -30.24 15.72
C VAL A 511 -11.59 -31.08 14.47
N LEU A 512 -12.01 -30.43 13.38
CA LEU A 512 -12.05 -31.01 12.05
C LEU A 512 -10.75 -30.72 11.32
N PHE A 513 -10.05 -31.77 10.91
CA PHE A 513 -8.82 -31.68 10.13
C PHE A 513 -9.09 -31.91 8.64
N LEU A 514 -8.60 -31.00 7.80
CA LEU A 514 -8.75 -31.02 6.35
C LEU A 514 -7.39 -30.92 5.66
N LYS A 515 -7.27 -31.57 4.50
CA LYS A 515 -6.16 -31.36 3.58
C LYS A 515 -6.66 -30.55 2.38
N TYR A 516 -5.88 -29.57 1.96
CA TYR A 516 -6.20 -28.73 0.80
C TYR A 516 -6.40 -29.55 -0.46
N GLU A 517 -5.60 -30.59 -0.65
CA GLU A 517 -5.69 -31.52 -1.77
C GLU A 517 -7.02 -32.25 -1.77
N ASP A 518 -7.44 -32.80 -0.63
CA ASP A 518 -8.71 -33.54 -0.50
C ASP A 518 -9.91 -32.60 -0.68
N LEU A 519 -9.84 -31.39 -0.11
CA LEU A 519 -10.88 -30.36 -0.29
C LEU A 519 -11.01 -29.95 -1.76
N LYS A 520 -9.90 -29.91 -2.52
CA LYS A 520 -9.93 -29.57 -3.95
C LYS A 520 -10.37 -30.74 -4.83
N ASP A 521 -10.04 -31.96 -4.44
CA ASP A 521 -10.38 -33.20 -5.16
C ASP A 521 -11.90 -33.45 -5.15
N ASP A 522 -12.54 -33.29 -3.99
CA ASP A 522 -14.00 -33.34 -3.86
C ASP A 522 -14.52 -32.18 -3.00
N VAL A 523 -14.78 -31.06 -3.66
CA VAL A 523 -15.24 -29.84 -2.99
C VAL A 523 -16.64 -30.04 -2.38
N VAL A 524 -17.54 -30.73 -3.09
CA VAL A 524 -18.94 -30.91 -2.64
C VAL A 524 -18.97 -31.73 -1.35
N PHE A 525 -18.30 -32.88 -1.33
CA PHE A 525 -18.22 -33.73 -0.15
C PHE A 525 -17.63 -32.98 1.06
N ASN A 526 -16.51 -32.29 0.87
CA ASN A 526 -15.86 -31.59 1.97
C ASN A 526 -16.66 -30.37 2.45
N VAL A 527 -17.38 -29.66 1.57
CA VAL A 527 -18.29 -28.58 1.98
C VAL A 527 -19.43 -29.12 2.83
N LYS A 528 -20.03 -30.27 2.46
CA LYS A 528 -21.04 -30.94 3.30
C LYS A 528 -20.45 -31.35 4.65
N LYS A 529 -19.27 -31.97 4.65
CA LYS A 529 -18.56 -32.38 5.86
C LYS A 529 -18.27 -31.21 6.81
N ILE A 530 -17.84 -30.06 6.28
CA ILE A 530 -17.63 -28.83 7.07
C ILE A 530 -18.96 -28.36 7.66
N ALA A 531 -20.02 -28.31 6.85
CA ALA A 531 -21.34 -27.86 7.28
C ALA A 531 -21.91 -28.74 8.40
N GLU A 532 -21.82 -30.07 8.27
CA GLU A 532 -22.22 -31.03 9.30
C GLU A 532 -21.43 -30.82 10.59
N PHE A 533 -20.09 -30.75 10.52
CA PHE A 533 -19.23 -30.58 11.68
C PHE A 533 -19.51 -29.29 12.47
N LEU A 534 -19.78 -28.19 11.75
CA LEU A 534 -20.08 -26.88 12.33
C LEU A 534 -21.52 -26.78 12.89
N GLY A 535 -22.36 -27.80 12.69
CA GLY A 535 -23.76 -27.78 13.13
C GLY A 535 -24.70 -27.01 12.19
N TYR A 536 -24.30 -26.85 10.93
CA TYR A 536 -25.06 -26.17 9.88
C TYR A 536 -25.32 -27.10 8.66
N PRO A 537 -25.77 -28.35 8.84
CA PRO A 537 -25.94 -29.30 7.74
C PRO A 537 -26.88 -28.75 6.67
N PHE A 538 -26.67 -29.13 5.42
CA PHE A 538 -27.57 -28.75 4.32
C PHE A 538 -28.85 -29.58 4.37
N THR A 539 -30.00 -28.95 4.12
CA THR A 539 -31.26 -29.68 3.95
C THR A 539 -31.34 -30.32 2.56
N LYS A 540 -32.18 -31.35 2.39
CA LYS A 540 -32.44 -31.95 1.06
C LYS A 540 -32.95 -30.93 0.04
N GLU A 541 -33.67 -29.91 0.51
CA GLU A 541 -34.14 -28.80 -0.31
C GLU A 541 -32.99 -27.88 -0.72
N GLU A 542 -32.09 -27.51 0.19
CA GLU A 542 -30.88 -26.75 -0.13
C GLU A 542 -30.01 -27.49 -1.15
N GLU A 543 -29.87 -28.82 -1.02
CA GLU A 543 -29.17 -29.65 -1.99
C GLU A 543 -29.86 -29.65 -3.36
N SER A 544 -31.17 -29.85 -3.39
CA SER A 544 -31.94 -29.88 -4.65
C SER A 544 -31.96 -28.52 -5.36
N ASN A 545 -31.90 -27.42 -4.59
CA ASN A 545 -31.89 -26.05 -5.10
C ASN A 545 -30.48 -25.55 -5.48
N GLY A 546 -29.46 -26.40 -5.41
CA GLY A 546 -28.10 -26.05 -5.83
C GLY A 546 -27.37 -25.08 -4.89
N VAL A 547 -27.76 -25.01 -3.60
CA VAL A 547 -27.15 -24.07 -2.64
C VAL A 547 -25.67 -24.37 -2.45
N ILE A 548 -25.29 -25.65 -2.44
CA ILE A 548 -23.89 -26.08 -2.25
C ILE A 548 -23.04 -25.61 -3.44
N GLU A 549 -23.51 -25.84 -4.65
CA GLU A 549 -22.86 -25.43 -5.90
C GLU A 549 -22.72 -23.91 -5.96
N ASN A 550 -23.73 -23.17 -5.51
CA ASN A 550 -23.68 -21.72 -5.42
C ASN A 550 -22.62 -21.24 -4.40
N ILE A 551 -22.51 -21.89 -3.22
CA ILE A 551 -21.45 -21.58 -2.23
C ILE A 551 -20.08 -21.84 -2.84
N ILE A 552 -19.91 -22.99 -3.50
CA ILE A 552 -18.65 -23.40 -4.14
C ILE A 552 -18.27 -22.39 -5.23
N LYS A 553 -19.21 -21.99 -6.08
CA LYS A 553 -18.98 -21.00 -7.13
C LYS A 553 -18.60 -19.64 -6.56
N LEU A 554 -19.33 -19.16 -5.54
CA LEU A 554 -19.05 -17.91 -4.85
C LEU A 554 -17.65 -17.90 -4.22
N CYS A 555 -17.26 -19.01 -3.58
CA CYS A 555 -15.98 -19.17 -2.91
C CYS A 555 -14.88 -19.74 -3.82
N SER A 556 -15.10 -19.84 -5.13
CA SER A 556 -14.10 -20.36 -6.07
C SER A 556 -12.91 -19.42 -6.17
N PHE A 557 -11.74 -19.98 -6.52
CA PHE A 557 -10.52 -19.20 -6.68
C PHE A 557 -10.71 -18.14 -7.77
N GLU A 558 -11.28 -18.54 -8.92
CA GLU A 558 -11.53 -17.71 -10.08
C GLU A 558 -12.47 -16.55 -9.72
N ASN A 559 -13.58 -16.84 -9.05
CA ASN A 559 -14.51 -15.79 -8.64
C ASN A 559 -13.85 -14.83 -7.64
N MET A 560 -13.28 -15.34 -6.54
CA MET A 560 -12.72 -14.48 -5.49
C MET A 560 -11.56 -13.63 -6.01
N LYS A 561 -10.66 -14.18 -6.83
CA LYS A 561 -9.53 -13.44 -7.40
C LYS A 561 -9.98 -12.25 -8.24
N GLU A 562 -11.09 -12.38 -8.96
CA GLU A 562 -11.55 -11.35 -9.90
C GLU A 562 -12.34 -10.21 -9.25
N LEU A 563 -12.79 -10.37 -8.00
CA LEU A 563 -13.51 -9.34 -7.25
C LEU A 563 -12.66 -8.09 -7.00
N MET A 564 -13.28 -6.91 -7.11
CA MET A 564 -12.60 -5.61 -6.94
C MET A 564 -11.92 -5.47 -5.58
N VAL A 565 -12.57 -5.91 -4.50
CA VAL A 565 -11.98 -5.90 -3.15
C VAL A 565 -10.68 -6.73 -3.07
N ASN A 566 -10.56 -7.76 -3.89
CA ASN A 566 -9.39 -8.64 -3.92
C ASN A 566 -8.32 -8.19 -4.91
N LYS A 567 -8.66 -7.39 -5.92
CA LYS A 567 -7.70 -6.78 -6.85
C LYS A 567 -7.02 -5.53 -6.28
N CYS A 568 -7.79 -4.69 -5.59
CA CYS A 568 -7.36 -3.34 -5.19
C CYS A 568 -7.40 -3.08 -3.69
N GLY A 569 -8.03 -3.96 -2.89
CA GLY A 569 -8.10 -3.78 -1.44
C GLY A 569 -6.78 -4.09 -0.73
N THR A 570 -6.71 -3.70 0.54
CA THR A 570 -5.55 -3.94 1.41
C THR A 570 -5.99 -4.46 2.78
N MET A 571 -5.08 -5.12 3.48
CA MET A 571 -5.30 -5.65 4.83
C MET A 571 -4.11 -5.34 5.74
N GLY A 572 -4.40 -5.15 7.03
CA GLY A 572 -3.41 -4.92 8.08
C GLY A 572 -3.22 -3.42 8.36
N LYS A 573 -3.06 -3.08 9.65
CA LYS A 573 -2.79 -1.70 10.10
C LYS A 573 -1.30 -1.41 10.30
N GLY A 574 -0.53 -2.42 10.73
CA GLY A 574 0.93 -2.32 10.86
C GLY A 574 1.63 -2.56 9.52
N ARG A 575 1.63 -3.81 9.04
CA ARG A 575 2.12 -4.17 7.71
C ARG A 575 0.96 -4.26 6.73
N ILE A 576 0.80 -3.26 5.87
CA ILE A 576 -0.24 -3.23 4.84
C ILE A 576 0.12 -4.24 3.74
N VAL A 577 -0.77 -5.21 3.51
CA VAL A 577 -0.66 -6.21 2.44
C VAL A 577 -1.79 -6.01 1.45
N GLU A 578 -1.47 -5.87 0.16
CA GLU A 578 -2.51 -5.81 -0.88
C GLU A 578 -3.20 -7.16 -1.04
N ASN A 579 -4.53 -7.14 -1.15
CA ASN A 579 -5.36 -8.34 -1.20
C ASN A 579 -5.03 -9.24 -2.40
N LYS A 580 -4.54 -8.64 -3.50
CA LYS A 580 -4.16 -9.36 -4.72
C LYS A 580 -3.08 -10.42 -4.46
N TYR A 581 -2.27 -10.24 -3.43
CA TYR A 581 -1.19 -11.18 -3.08
C TYR A 581 -1.68 -12.45 -2.38
N PHE A 582 -2.94 -12.52 -1.91
CA PHE A 582 -3.52 -13.77 -1.41
C PHE A 582 -3.89 -14.74 -2.54
N PHE A 583 -4.01 -14.27 -3.78
CA PHE A 583 -4.43 -15.04 -4.93
C PHE A 583 -3.26 -15.25 -5.89
N ARG A 584 -2.90 -16.51 -6.16
CA ARG A 584 -1.75 -16.86 -7.02
C ARG A 584 -2.14 -17.78 -8.18
N LYS A 585 -2.23 -19.09 -7.90
CA LYS A 585 -2.61 -20.12 -8.88
C LYS A 585 -3.67 -21.09 -8.36
N ALA A 586 -3.70 -21.35 -7.05
CA ALA A 586 -4.57 -22.37 -6.43
C ALA A 586 -4.42 -23.78 -7.04
N GLU A 587 -3.26 -24.10 -7.63
CA GLU A 587 -2.95 -25.41 -8.24
C GLU A 587 -2.19 -26.31 -7.28
N ILE A 588 -2.40 -27.63 -7.35
CA ILE A 588 -1.64 -28.65 -6.61
C ILE A 588 -0.43 -29.06 -7.46
N GLY A 589 0.74 -29.18 -6.84
CA GLY A 589 1.93 -29.69 -7.52
C GLY A 589 2.77 -28.63 -8.22
N ASP A 590 2.47 -27.33 -8.07
CA ASP A 590 3.24 -26.26 -8.70
C ASP A 590 4.69 -26.20 -8.19
N TRP A 591 4.97 -26.82 -7.04
CA TRP A 591 6.32 -26.97 -6.49
C TRP A 591 7.32 -27.65 -7.44
N VAL A 592 6.87 -28.52 -8.34
CA VAL A 592 7.75 -29.21 -9.31
C VAL A 592 8.48 -28.22 -10.24
N ASN A 593 7.91 -27.03 -10.45
CA ASN A 593 8.48 -25.99 -11.30
C ASN A 593 9.64 -25.23 -10.62
N TYR A 594 9.89 -25.49 -9.33
CA TYR A 594 10.84 -24.71 -8.52
C TYR A 594 11.91 -25.58 -7.85
N PHE A 595 11.58 -26.82 -7.50
CA PHE A 595 12.48 -27.68 -6.74
C PHE A 595 13.47 -28.42 -7.62
N SER A 596 14.74 -28.40 -7.22
CA SER A 596 15.74 -29.33 -7.74
C SER A 596 15.58 -30.72 -7.10
N PRO A 597 16.08 -31.80 -7.73
CA PRO A 597 15.99 -33.15 -7.17
C PRO A 597 16.55 -33.28 -5.74
N SER A 598 17.63 -32.57 -5.41
CA SER A 598 18.22 -32.59 -4.07
C SER A 598 17.36 -31.88 -3.02
N MET A 599 16.64 -30.81 -3.39
CA MET A 599 15.65 -30.18 -2.52
C MET A 599 14.46 -31.11 -2.27
N VAL A 600 14.02 -31.84 -3.31
CA VAL A 600 12.95 -32.84 -3.19
C VAL A 600 13.34 -33.93 -2.21
N GLU A 601 14.52 -34.52 -2.38
CA GLU A 601 15.04 -35.57 -1.51
C GLU A 601 15.15 -35.09 -0.06
N LYS A 602 15.75 -33.92 0.17
CA LYS A 602 15.97 -33.37 1.50
C LYS A 602 14.66 -33.11 2.25
N LEU A 603 13.69 -32.44 1.61
CA LEU A 603 12.41 -32.16 2.27
C LEU A 603 11.59 -33.43 2.44
N SER A 604 11.64 -34.38 1.49
CA SER A 604 10.96 -35.68 1.62
C SER A 604 11.44 -36.44 2.85
N LYS A 605 12.76 -36.52 3.05
CA LYS A 605 13.35 -37.16 4.23
C LYS A 605 12.92 -36.50 5.53
N ILE A 606 12.89 -35.15 5.57
CA ILE A 606 12.41 -34.42 6.75
C ILE A 606 10.94 -34.73 7.03
N ILE A 607 10.09 -34.77 5.99
CA ILE A 607 8.67 -35.09 6.14
C ILE A 607 8.51 -36.51 6.67
N GLU A 608 9.20 -37.48 6.08
CA GLU A 608 9.17 -38.88 6.55
C GLU A 608 9.59 -38.97 8.02
N GLU A 609 10.73 -38.39 8.39
CA GLU A 609 11.23 -38.40 9.77
C GLU A 609 10.27 -37.72 10.76
N LYS A 610 9.71 -36.56 10.41
CA LYS A 610 8.88 -35.76 11.34
C LYS A 610 7.46 -36.26 11.46
N PHE A 611 6.89 -36.87 10.42
CA PHE A 611 5.53 -37.43 10.44
C PHE A 611 5.50 -38.93 10.74
N SER A 612 6.66 -39.58 10.85
CA SER A 612 6.76 -40.99 11.27
C SER A 612 5.97 -41.26 12.55
N GLY A 613 5.15 -42.32 12.53
CA GLY A 613 4.31 -42.72 13.66
C GLY A 613 3.06 -41.86 13.91
N SER A 614 2.70 -40.93 13.02
CA SER A 614 1.51 -40.09 13.16
C SER A 614 0.29 -40.54 12.35
N ASP A 615 0.44 -41.52 11.46
CA ASP A 615 -0.55 -41.93 10.44
C ASP A 615 -0.99 -40.83 9.46
N LEU A 616 -0.39 -39.64 9.54
CA LEU A 616 -0.65 -38.53 8.63
C LEU A 616 0.31 -38.58 7.43
N SER A 617 -0.26 -38.80 6.24
CA SER A 617 0.47 -38.78 4.97
C SER A 617 -0.05 -37.70 4.02
N PHE A 618 0.79 -37.27 3.07
CA PHE A 618 0.41 -36.34 2.00
C PHE A 618 0.56 -37.03 0.64
N ARG A 619 -0.39 -36.78 -0.27
CA ARG A 619 -0.26 -37.19 -1.66
C ARG A 619 0.80 -36.31 -2.32
N LEU A 620 1.90 -36.89 -2.79
CA LEU A 620 2.83 -36.22 -3.71
C LEU A 620 2.33 -36.48 -5.13
N CYS A 621 2.41 -35.48 -6.01
CA CYS A 621 2.15 -35.71 -7.42
C CYS A 621 3.15 -36.76 -7.94
N ASP A 622 2.65 -37.78 -8.64
CA ASP A 622 3.50 -38.83 -9.22
C ASP A 622 4.53 -38.21 -10.17
N LEU A 623 5.80 -38.22 -9.78
CA LEU A 623 6.94 -37.78 -10.61
C LEU A 623 7.21 -38.72 -11.79
N ASN A 624 6.41 -39.79 -11.97
CA ASN A 624 6.68 -40.88 -12.91
C ASN A 624 6.06 -40.71 -14.31
N ASN A 625 5.41 -39.58 -14.63
CA ASN A 625 4.79 -39.37 -15.94
C ASN A 625 5.58 -38.40 -16.85
N SER A 626 6.90 -38.36 -16.73
CA SER A 626 7.76 -37.58 -17.63
C SER A 626 8.98 -38.39 -18.08
N THR A 627 8.74 -39.38 -18.94
CA THR A 627 9.75 -39.95 -19.86
C THR A 627 9.35 -39.66 -21.28
#